data_AF-A0A1X0R2K4-F1
#
_entry.id   AF-A0A1X0R2K4-F1
#
_cell.length_a   1.000
_cell.length_b   1.000
_cell.length_c   1.000
_cell.angle_alpha   90.00
_cell.angle_beta   90.00
_cell.angle_gamma   90.00
#
_symmetry.space_group_name_H-M   'P 1'
#
loop_
_entity.id
_entity.type
_entity.pdbx_description
1 polymer ?
#
loop_
_entity_poly.entity_id
_entity_poly.type
_entity_poly.pdbx_seq_one_letter_code
_entity_poly.pdbx_strand_id
1 'polypeptide(L)'
;MNNINTPLSEFSMEELYQEFSRRMQTEQEQRSNGAPIPVEILTELENSTEIQRQDNIKRFKRSINLYNELQKRKVGANKVINEIYKLIETTRQQTKAAIEIYEQLTHVLEIIEGGQDPRPLLNRAQTQSHRLAIFGLLQGKL
;
A
#
# COMPACT_ATOMS: atom_id res chain seq x y z
N MET A 1 36.10 32.89 -12.98
CA MET A 1 36.51 32.54 -11.60
C MET A 1 35.31 32.84 -10.71
N ASN A 2 34.66 31.78 -10.23
CA ASN A 2 33.45 31.85 -9.42
C ASN A 2 33.80 32.28 -7.99
N ASN A 3 33.13 33.31 -7.50
CA ASN A 3 33.10 33.61 -6.08
C ASN A 3 31.65 33.95 -5.71
N ILE A 4 30.87 32.91 -5.40
CA ILE A 4 29.50 33.03 -4.86
C ILE A 4 29.46 32.14 -3.62
N ASN A 5 30.14 32.60 -2.55
CA ASN A 5 29.88 32.15 -1.19
C ASN A 5 28.90 33.16 -0.58
N THR A 6 27.61 33.00 -0.89
CA THR A 6 26.55 33.65 -0.12
C THR A 6 26.37 32.82 1.16
N PRO A 7 26.54 33.38 2.37
CA PRO A 7 26.35 32.63 3.60
C PRO A 7 24.86 32.26 3.74
N LEU A 8 24.59 30.96 3.80
CA LEU A 8 23.31 30.40 4.27
C LEU A 8 23.13 30.75 5.76
N SER A 9 22.58 31.91 6.08
CA SER A 9 22.06 32.21 7.44
C SER A 9 21.28 33.53 7.45
N GLU A 10 20.04 33.53 6.98
CA GLU A 10 19.20 34.75 6.96
C GLU A 10 17.92 34.66 7.81
N PHE A 11 17.79 33.66 8.67
CA PHE A 11 16.85 33.72 9.78
C PHE A 11 17.60 33.47 11.08
N SER A 12 17.52 34.42 12.01
CA SER A 12 17.91 34.17 13.39
C SER A 12 17.02 33.04 13.93
N MET A 13 17.59 32.15 14.74
CA MET A 13 16.80 31.09 15.39
C MET A 13 15.59 31.64 16.13
N GLU A 14 15.69 32.86 16.66
CA GLU A 14 14.62 33.60 17.31
C GLU A 14 13.44 33.86 16.39
N GLU A 15 13.67 34.28 15.14
CA GLU A 15 12.62 34.52 14.15
C GLU A 15 11.91 33.22 13.76
N LEU A 16 12.67 32.12 13.65
CA LEU A 16 12.08 30.79 13.41
C LEU A 16 11.21 30.33 14.58
N TYR A 17 11.63 30.58 15.82
CA TYR A 17 10.84 30.27 17.01
C TYR A 17 9.58 31.13 17.12
N GLN A 18 9.67 32.42 16.80
CA GLN A 18 8.51 33.31 16.78
C GLN A 18 7.51 32.89 15.71
N GLU A 19 7.96 32.56 14.51
CA GLU A 19 7.10 32.11 13.42
C GLU A 19 6.45 30.75 13.73
N PHE A 20 7.21 29.82 14.33
CA PHE A 20 6.67 28.54 14.80
C PHE A 20 5.60 28.73 15.88
N SER A 21 5.86 29.60 16.85
CA SER A 21 4.91 29.91 17.94
C SER A 21 3.64 30.55 17.41
N ARG A 22 3.76 31.46 16.43
CA ARG A 22 2.62 32.09 15.76
C ARG A 22 1.76 31.06 15.03
N ARG A 23 2.37 30.17 14.25
CA ARG A 23 1.64 29.10 13.54
C ARG A 23 0.95 28.14 14.49
N MET A 24 1.61 27.76 15.59
CA MET A 24 1.01 26.93 16.63
C MET A 24 -0.22 27.60 17.24
N GLN A 25 -0.17 28.90 17.54
CA GLN A 25 -1.32 29.65 18.05
C GLN A 25 -2.45 29.72 17.03
N THR A 26 -2.17 30.03 15.76
CA THR A 26 -3.19 30.09 14.71
C THR A 26 -3.84 28.74 14.45
N GLU A 27 -3.06 27.65 14.43
CA GLU A 27 -3.61 26.30 14.34
C GLU A 27 -4.43 25.93 15.57
N GLN A 28 -3.98 26.34 16.76
CA GLN A 28 -4.69 26.06 18.01
C GLN A 28 -6.00 26.85 18.10
N GLU A 29 -6.04 28.09 17.61
CA GLU A 29 -7.25 28.91 17.46
C GLU A 29 -8.21 28.33 16.41
N GLN A 30 -7.71 27.84 15.27
CA GLN A 30 -8.54 27.16 14.27
C GLN A 30 -9.09 25.83 14.80
N ARG A 31 -8.31 25.11 15.61
CA ARG A 31 -8.75 23.89 16.29
C ARG A 31 -9.73 24.20 17.43
N SER A 32 -9.58 25.32 18.15
CA SER A 32 -10.44 25.70 19.27
C SER A 32 -11.77 26.32 18.81
N ASN A 33 -11.75 27.09 17.73
CA ASN A 33 -12.95 27.77 17.20
C ASN A 33 -13.74 26.91 16.20
N GLY A 34 -13.20 25.76 15.81
CA GLY A 34 -13.78 24.90 14.78
C GLY A 34 -13.68 25.52 13.39
N ALA A 35 -13.84 24.70 12.35
CA ALA A 35 -13.92 25.22 10.98
C ALA A 35 -15.19 26.09 10.85
N PRO A 36 -15.10 27.28 10.23
CA PRO A 36 -16.28 28.10 10.00
C PRO A 36 -17.28 27.31 9.15
N ILE A 37 -18.55 27.32 9.55
CA ILE A 37 -19.62 26.62 8.84
C ILE A 37 -19.76 27.26 7.45
N PRO A 38 -19.70 26.49 6.35
CA PRO A 38 -19.87 27.01 5.00
C PRO A 38 -21.18 27.81 4.85
N VAL A 39 -21.11 28.92 4.11
CA VAL A 39 -22.22 29.87 3.93
C VAL A 39 -23.43 29.19 3.29
N GLU A 40 -23.20 28.20 2.44
CA GLU A 40 -24.23 27.40 1.80
C GLU A 40 -25.09 26.65 2.84
N ILE A 41 -24.47 26.12 3.90
CA ILE A 41 -25.18 25.41 4.97
C ILE A 41 -26.03 26.38 5.79
N LEU A 42 -25.49 27.57 6.09
CA LEU A 42 -26.23 28.62 6.81
C LEU A 42 -27.44 29.08 5.99
N THR A 43 -27.24 29.31 4.70
CA THR A 43 -28.29 29.72 3.76
C THR A 43 -29.37 28.65 3.64
N GLU A 44 -29.00 27.36 3.58
CA GLU A 44 -29.95 26.26 3.50
C GLU A 44 -30.74 26.09 4.81
N LEU A 45 -30.10 26.30 5.96
CA LEU A 45 -30.75 26.23 7.28
C LEU A 45 -31.74 27.37 7.53
N GLU A 46 -31.46 28.57 7.02
CA GLU A 46 -32.37 29.73 7.12
C GLU A 46 -33.59 29.60 6.20
N ASN A 47 -33.42 28.97 5.03
CA ASN A 47 -34.47 28.88 4.01
C ASN A 47 -35.26 27.56 4.03
N SER A 48 -34.94 26.62 4.93
CA SER A 48 -35.62 25.32 5.03
C SER A 48 -36.61 25.26 6.18
N THR A 49 -37.77 24.64 5.93
CA THR A 49 -38.75 24.33 6.98
C THR A 49 -38.26 23.18 7.87
N GLU A 50 -38.81 23.08 9.08
CA GLU A 50 -38.46 22.00 10.03
C GLU A 50 -38.63 20.60 9.42
N ILE A 51 -39.70 20.38 8.67
CA ILE A 51 -39.98 19.10 8.00
C ILE A 51 -38.90 18.81 6.94
N GLN A 52 -38.51 19.80 6.13
CA GLN A 52 -37.45 19.66 5.13
C GLN A 52 -36.10 19.36 5.78
N ARG A 53 -35.77 20.01 6.91
CA ARG A 53 -34.55 19.74 7.67
C ARG A 53 -34.51 18.31 8.19
N GLN A 54 -35.62 17.81 8.75
CA GLN A 54 -35.69 16.43 9.23
C GLN A 54 -35.53 15.40 8.10
N ASP A 55 -36.12 15.65 6.93
CA ASP A 55 -35.97 14.77 5.78
C ASP A 55 -34.56 14.82 5.19
N ASN A 56 -33.93 15.99 5.14
CA ASN A 56 -32.53 16.14 4.73
C ASN A 56 -31.60 15.39 5.70
N ILE A 57 -31.81 15.49 7.01
CA ILE A 57 -31.06 14.72 8.02
C ILE A 57 -31.25 13.21 7.82
N LYS A 58 -32.48 12.74 7.56
CA LYS A 58 -32.72 11.31 7.28
C LYS A 58 -31.99 10.84 6.02
N ARG A 59 -32.02 11.64 4.94
CA ARG A 59 -31.30 11.35 3.69
C ARG A 59 -29.79 11.30 3.91
N PHE A 60 -29.24 12.27 4.64
CA PHE A 60 -27.83 12.32 5.00
C PHE A 60 -27.39 11.14 5.86
N LYS A 61 -28.18 10.75 6.87
CA LYS A 61 -27.89 9.54 7.67
C LYS A 61 -27.86 8.28 6.81
N ARG A 62 -28.78 8.15 5.85
CA ARG A 62 -28.80 7.02 4.89
C ARG A 62 -27.57 7.04 3.97
N SER A 63 -27.17 8.20 3.45
CA SER A 63 -25.99 8.30 2.58
C SER A 63 -24.68 8.00 3.32
N ILE A 64 -24.55 8.39 4.59
CA ILE A 64 -23.41 8.01 5.44
C ILE A 64 -23.33 6.49 5.61
N ASN A 65 -24.46 5.84 5.90
CA ASN A 65 -24.47 4.38 6.07
C ASN A 65 -24.05 3.67 4.77
N LEU A 66 -24.59 4.11 3.64
CA LEU A 66 -24.19 3.60 2.32
C LEU A 66 -22.70 3.84 2.03
N TYR A 67 -22.19 5.04 2.31
CA TYR A 67 -20.78 5.38 2.16
C TYR A 67 -19.89 4.45 2.99
N ASN A 68 -20.25 4.22 4.25
CA ASN A 68 -19.51 3.33 5.14
C ASN A 68 -19.52 1.87 4.65
N GLU A 69 -20.65 1.40 4.12
CA GLU A 69 -20.73 0.07 3.50
C GLU A 69 -19.85 -0.04 2.25
N LEU A 70 -19.89 0.96 1.36
CA LEU A 70 -19.05 1.00 0.17
C LEU A 70 -17.57 1.05 0.53
N GLN A 71 -17.20 1.81 1.56
CA GLN A 71 -15.83 1.89 2.05
C GLN A 71 -15.36 0.55 2.63
N LYS A 72 -16.21 -0.15 3.41
CA LYS A 72 -15.92 -1.51 3.90
C LYS A 72 -15.71 -2.49 2.74
N ARG A 73 -16.58 -2.45 1.72
CA ARG A 73 -16.46 -3.28 0.52
C ARG A 73 -15.17 -2.96 -0.25
N LYS A 74 -14.82 -1.70 -0.42
CA LYS A 74 -13.56 -1.27 -1.05
C LYS A 74 -12.34 -1.78 -0.30
N VAL A 75 -12.32 -1.64 1.03
CA VAL A 75 -11.24 -2.19 1.88
C VAL A 75 -11.16 -3.71 1.74
N GLY A 76 -12.31 -4.41 1.75
CA GLY A 76 -12.37 -5.85 1.52
C GLY A 76 -11.82 -6.26 0.15
N ALA A 77 -12.24 -5.59 -0.92
CA ALA A 77 -11.77 -5.83 -2.27
C ALA A 77 -10.25 -5.62 -2.39
N ASN A 78 -9.73 -4.54 -1.83
CA ASN A 78 -8.29 -4.27 -1.82
C ASN A 78 -7.49 -5.36 -1.08
N LYS A 79 -8.03 -5.89 0.03
CA LYS A 79 -7.40 -7.02 0.72
C LYS A 79 -7.33 -8.26 -0.18
N VAL A 80 -8.45 -8.62 -0.83
CA VAL A 80 -8.49 -9.76 -1.75
C VAL A 80 -7.53 -9.58 -2.92
N ILE A 81 -7.51 -8.40 -3.54
CA ILE A 81 -6.58 -8.07 -4.64
C ILE A 81 -5.13 -8.22 -4.19
N ASN A 82 -4.78 -7.73 -3.00
CA ASN A 82 -3.43 -7.87 -2.46
C ASN A 82 -3.05 -9.35 -2.21
N GLU A 83 -3.97 -10.17 -1.71
CA GLU A 83 -3.72 -11.61 -1.56
C GLU A 83 -3.55 -12.31 -2.91
N ILE A 84 -4.34 -11.93 -3.93
CA ILE A 84 -4.16 -12.44 -5.29
C ILE A 84 -2.77 -12.08 -5.83
N TYR A 85 -2.29 -10.85 -5.64
CA TYR A 85 -0.94 -10.47 -6.06
C TYR A 85 0.15 -11.28 -5.35
N LYS A 86 0.03 -11.55 -4.05
CA LYS A 86 0.96 -12.42 -3.32
C LYS A 86 0.95 -13.85 -3.85
N LEU A 87 -0.24 -14.38 -4.16
CA LEU A 87 -0.38 -15.71 -4.73
C LEU A 87 0.28 -15.79 -6.11
N ILE A 88 0.02 -14.80 -6.98
CA ILE A 88 0.63 -14.73 -8.31
C ILE A 88 2.16 -14.71 -8.21
N GLU A 89 2.72 -13.90 -7.32
CA GLU A 89 4.18 -13.81 -7.15
C GLU A 89 4.78 -15.12 -6.63
N THR A 90 4.12 -15.77 -5.67
CA THR A 90 4.53 -17.08 -5.16
C THR A 90 4.52 -18.14 -6.27
N THR A 91 3.43 -18.21 -7.03
CA THR A 91 3.30 -19.12 -8.18
C THR A 91 4.37 -18.84 -9.22
N ARG A 92 4.67 -17.57 -9.52
CA ARG A 92 5.74 -17.19 -10.45
C ARG A 92 7.11 -17.71 -10.00
N GLN A 93 7.43 -17.60 -8.71
CA GLN A 93 8.68 -18.12 -8.15
C GLN A 93 8.74 -19.65 -8.25
N GLN A 94 7.63 -20.32 -7.95
CA GLN A 94 7.53 -21.78 -8.08
C GLN A 94 7.73 -22.24 -9.53
N THR A 95 7.08 -21.59 -10.49
CA THR A 95 7.22 -21.89 -11.92
C THR A 95 8.67 -21.70 -12.40
N LYS A 96 9.34 -20.62 -11.99
CA LYS A 96 10.75 -20.40 -12.33
C LYS A 96 11.67 -21.52 -11.82
N ALA A 97 11.51 -21.90 -10.57
CA ALA A 97 12.28 -22.98 -9.98
C ALA A 97 11.99 -24.33 -10.68
N ALA A 98 10.72 -24.59 -11.03
CA ALA A 98 10.33 -25.78 -11.77
C ALA A 98 10.96 -25.84 -13.18
N ILE A 99 11.01 -24.72 -13.89
CA ILE A 99 11.68 -24.61 -15.20
C ILE A 99 13.18 -24.90 -15.05
N GLU A 100 13.86 -24.29 -14.08
CA GLU A 100 15.30 -24.53 -13.88
C GLU A 100 15.61 -26.00 -13.58
N ILE A 101 14.77 -26.65 -12.76
CA ILE A 101 14.90 -28.09 -12.49
C ILE A 101 14.68 -28.91 -13.75
N TYR A 102 13.65 -28.58 -14.55
CA TYR A 102 13.36 -29.28 -15.81
C TYR A 102 14.53 -29.19 -16.80
N GLU A 103 15.09 -28.00 -16.98
CA GLU A 103 16.25 -27.78 -17.85
C GLU A 103 17.47 -28.58 -17.36
N GLN A 104 17.75 -28.55 -16.05
CA GLN A 104 18.85 -29.33 -15.47
C GLN A 104 18.67 -30.84 -15.68
N LEU A 105 17.44 -31.35 -15.51
CA LEU A 105 17.14 -32.76 -15.75
C LEU A 105 17.24 -33.13 -17.24
N THR A 106 16.87 -32.21 -18.14
CA THR A 106 17.04 -32.39 -19.58
C THR A 106 18.52 -32.50 -19.95
N HIS A 107 19.37 -31.63 -19.40
CA HIS A 107 20.82 -31.71 -19.60
C HIS A 107 21.45 -32.96 -18.99
N VAL A 108 20.90 -33.49 -17.89
CA VAL A 108 21.34 -34.77 -17.33
C VAL A 108 21.13 -35.91 -18.33
N LEU A 109 20.01 -35.93 -19.05
CA LEU A 109 19.75 -36.94 -20.08
C LEU A 109 20.78 -36.86 -21.21
N GLU A 110 21.08 -35.65 -21.70
CA GLU A 110 22.10 -35.41 -22.73
C GLU A 110 23.51 -35.86 -22.30
N ILE A 111 23.88 -35.62 -21.03
CA ILE A 111 25.17 -36.00 -20.45
C ILE A 111 25.30 -37.52 -20.31
N ILE A 112 24.22 -38.20 -19.93
CA ILE A 112 24.18 -39.66 -19.84
C ILE A 112 24.39 -40.28 -21.23
N GLU A 113 23.73 -39.75 -22.26
CA GLU A 113 23.93 -40.18 -23.66
C GLU A 113 25.36 -39.91 -24.15
N GLY A 114 25.98 -38.81 -23.69
CA GLY A 114 27.37 -38.45 -23.98
C GLY A 114 28.43 -39.19 -23.16
N GLY A 115 28.05 -40.11 -22.26
CA GLY A 115 28.98 -40.90 -21.44
C GLY A 115 29.72 -40.11 -20.35
N GLN A 116 29.25 -38.91 -20.01
CA GLN A 116 29.80 -38.08 -18.93
C GLN A 116 29.08 -38.32 -17.59
N ASP A 117 29.65 -37.82 -16.48
CA ASP A 117 29.07 -38.02 -15.15
C ASP A 117 27.92 -37.04 -14.86
N PRO A 118 26.65 -37.50 -14.72
CA PRO A 118 25.50 -36.64 -14.46
C PRO A 118 25.33 -36.24 -12.99
N ARG A 119 26.07 -36.87 -12.06
CA ARG A 119 25.86 -36.72 -10.61
C ARG A 119 25.88 -35.25 -10.13
N PRO A 120 26.74 -34.34 -10.64
CA PRO A 120 26.74 -32.95 -10.19
C PRO A 120 25.43 -32.20 -10.50
N LEU A 121 24.87 -32.37 -11.70
CA LEU A 121 23.60 -31.73 -12.07
C LEU A 121 22.41 -32.38 -11.38
N LEU A 122 22.44 -33.70 -11.21
CA LEU A 122 21.39 -34.42 -10.48
C LEU A 122 21.30 -33.97 -9.02
N ASN A 123 22.45 -33.84 -8.33
CA ASN A 123 22.50 -33.34 -6.95
C ASN A 123 22.01 -31.88 -6.84
N ARG A 124 22.31 -31.05 -7.85
CA ARG A 124 21.83 -29.66 -7.90
C ARG A 124 20.31 -29.61 -8.08
N ALA A 125 19.77 -30.36 -9.03
CA ALA A 125 18.33 -30.46 -9.27
C ALA A 125 17.60 -30.96 -8.03
N GLN A 126 18.10 -32.02 -7.38
CA GLN A 126 17.54 -32.55 -6.14
C GLN A 126 17.52 -31.51 -5.01
N THR A 127 18.60 -30.75 -4.84
CA THR A 127 18.68 -29.68 -3.82
C THR A 127 17.68 -28.56 -4.12
N GLN A 128 17.53 -28.18 -5.38
CA GLN A 128 16.57 -27.15 -5.80
C GLN A 128 15.13 -27.62 -5.64
N SER A 129 14.81 -28.85 -6.03
CA SER A 129 13.50 -29.46 -5.81
C SER A 129 13.15 -29.53 -4.32
N HIS A 130 14.12 -29.89 -3.48
CA HIS A 130 13.91 -29.93 -2.03
C HIS A 130 13.61 -28.55 -1.44
N ARG A 131 14.38 -27.53 -1.83
CA ARG A 131 14.14 -26.13 -1.41
C ARG A 131 12.79 -25.63 -1.89
N LEU A 132 12.41 -25.94 -3.13
CA LEU A 132 11.11 -25.59 -3.69
C LEU A 132 9.97 -26.27 -2.94
N ALA A 133 10.11 -27.54 -2.58
CA ALA A 133 9.12 -28.28 -1.80
C ALA A 133 8.93 -27.68 -0.39
N ILE A 134 10.02 -27.32 0.29
CA ILE A 134 9.95 -26.63 1.59
C ILE A 134 9.28 -25.26 1.44
N PHE A 135 9.69 -24.48 0.43
CA PHE A 135 9.09 -23.18 0.15
C PHE A 135 7.59 -23.29 -0.11
N GLY A 136 7.15 -24.23 -0.96
CA GLY A 136 5.74 -24.49 -1.22
C GLY A 136 4.95 -24.91 0.03
N LEU A 137 5.52 -25.78 0.87
CA LEU A 137 4.90 -26.20 2.13
C LEU A 137 4.72 -25.03 3.12
N LEU A 138 5.69 -24.11 3.18
CA LEU A 138 5.61 -22.93 4.04
C LEU A 138 4.58 -21.92 3.52
N GLN A 139 4.44 -21.77 2.21
CA GLN A 139 3.46 -20.88 1.58
C GLN A 139 2.03 -21.43 1.65
N GLY A 140 1.84 -22.76 1.59
CA GLY A 140 0.53 -23.41 1.68
C GLY A 140 -0.07 -23.50 3.10
N LYS A 141 0.59 -22.91 4.11
CA LYS A 141 0.10 -22.82 5.51
C LYS A 141 -0.65 -21.50 5.81
N LEU A 142 -0.93 -20.68 4.80
CA LEU A 142 -1.82 -19.51 4.89
C LEU A 142 -3.28 -19.91 4.65
#